data_AF-A0A1L0CA99-F1
#
_entry.id   AF-A0A1L0CA99-F1
#
_cell.length_a   1.000
_cell.length_b   1.000
_cell.length_c   1.000
_cell.angle_alpha   90.00
_cell.angle_beta   90.00
_cell.angle_gamma   90.00
#
_symmetry.space_group_name_H-M   'P 1'
#
loop_
_entity.id
_entity.type
_entity.pdbx_description
1 polymer ?
#
loop_
_entity_poly.entity_id
_entity_poly.type
_entity_poly.pdbx_seq_one_letter_code
_entity_poly.pdbx_strand_id
1 'polypeptide(L)' 'MPIPTYCRVYHCKNCGHKQRLFHQSDVVMPQRCYVCGGKDMNISAESPSLKNEIQRVIQLISHIIKKQ' A
#
# COMPACT_ATOMS: atom_id res chain seq x y z
N MET A 1 4.43 -2.34 16.57
CA MET A 1 4.58 -2.30 15.10
C MET A 1 3.46 -1.43 14.55
N PRO A 2 3.73 -0.32 13.85
CA PRO A 2 2.69 0.53 13.30
C PRO A 2 1.94 -0.21 12.17
N ILE A 3 0.62 -0.23 12.23
CA ILE A 3 -0.21 -0.73 11.13
C ILE A 3 -0.31 0.38 10.08
N PRO A 4 0.04 0.12 8.81
CA PRO A 4 -0.06 1.13 7.77
C PRO A 4 -1.51 1.58 7.57
N THR A 5 -1.75 2.88 7.69
CA THR A 5 -3.06 3.53 7.70
C THR A 5 -3.67 3.74 6.31
N TYR A 6 -2.89 3.66 5.23
CA TYR A 6 -3.44 3.65 3.87
C TYR A 6 -2.54 2.98 2.84
N CYS A 7 -3.16 2.41 1.80
CA CYS A 7 -2.50 1.82 0.65
C CYS A 7 -2.55 2.80 -0.53
N ARG A 8 -1.40 3.20 -1.09
CA ARG A 8 -1.36 3.92 -2.36
C ARG A 8 -1.06 2.96 -3.50
N VAL A 9 -1.80 3.11 -4.59
CA VAL A 9 -1.54 2.38 -5.83
C VAL A 9 -0.75 3.31 -6.74
N TYR A 10 0.33 2.80 -7.32
CA TYR A 10 1.14 3.51 -8.30
C TYR A 10 1.08 2.78 -9.63
N HIS A 11 0.94 3.53 -10.72
CA HIS A 11 1.00 3.00 -12.08
C HIS A 11 2.31 3.41 -12.74
N CYS A 12 3.05 2.44 -13.25
CA CYS A 12 4.21 2.71 -14.08
C CYS A 12 3.77 2.98 -15.51
N LYS A 13 4.08 4.17 -16.04
CA LYS A 13 3.75 4.51 -17.44
C LYS A 13 4.57 3.74 -18.47
N ASN A 14 5.75 3.24 -18.08
CA ASN A 14 6.67 2.59 -18.99
C ASN A 14 6.26 1.14 -19.33
N CYS A 15 5.61 0.44 -18.40
CA CYS A 15 5.21 -0.96 -18.58
C CYS A 15 3.73 -1.23 -18.25
N GLY A 16 2.97 -0.22 -17.83
CA GLY A 16 1.57 -0.36 -17.40
C GLY A 16 1.38 -1.06 -16.05
N HIS A 17 2.47 -1.42 -15.36
CA HIS A 17 2.40 -2.21 -14.14
C HIS A 17 1.86 -1.41 -12.95
N LYS A 18 0.97 -2.04 -12.16
CA LYS A 18 0.38 -1.46 -10.95
C LYS A 18 1.10 -1.97 -9.70
N GLN A 19 1.57 -1.06 -8.87
CA GLN A 19 2.33 -1.35 -7.64
C GLN A 19 1.56 -0.82 -6.45
N ARG A 20 1.33 -1.68 -5.44
CA ARG A 20 0.62 -1.29 -4.22
C ARG A 20 1.62 -1.15 -3.10
N LEU A 21 1.68 0.05 -2.51
CA LEU A 21 2.58 0.33 -1.40
C LEU A 21 1.76 0.81 -0.22
N PHE A 22 1.95 0.12 0.89
CA PHE A 22 1.38 0.50 2.16
C PHE A 22 2.22 1.62 2.73
N HIS A 23 1.62 2.79 2.91
CA HIS A 23 2.33 3.90 3.51
C HIS A 23 2.46 3.62 5.01
N GLN A 24 3.65 3.22 5.42
CA GLN A 24 4.13 3.47 6.77
C GLN A 24 4.79 4.86 6.70
N SER A 25 4.54 5.69 7.70
CA SER A 25 4.74 7.15 7.72
C SER A 25 6.15 7.66 7.33
N ASP A 26 7.12 6.78 7.11
CA ASP A 26 8.54 7.08 6.83
C ASP A 26 9.05 6.48 5.50
N VAL A 27 8.19 5.82 4.70
CA VAL A 27 8.64 5.17 3.46
C VAL A 27 8.73 6.20 2.33
N VAL A 28 9.96 6.56 1.97
CA VAL A 28 10.34 7.34 0.78
C VAL A 28 9.54 6.83 -0.42
N MET A 29 8.91 7.76 -1.16
CA MET A 29 8.13 7.41 -2.34
C MET A 29 8.95 6.52 -3.30
N PRO A 30 8.37 5.44 -3.84
CA PRO A 30 9.07 4.59 -4.80
C PRO A 30 9.45 5.42 -6.03
N GLN A 31 10.74 5.71 -6.20
CA GLN A 31 11.21 6.46 -7.37
C GLN A 31 11.22 5.60 -8.65
N ARG A 32 11.00 4.28 -8.55
CA ARG A 32 11.15 3.34 -9.67
C ARG A 32 10.17 2.18 -9.57
N CYS A 33 9.74 1.70 -10.73
CA CYS A 33 8.97 0.48 -10.87
C CYS A 33 9.82 -0.75 -10.57
N TYR A 34 9.37 -1.62 -9.67
CA TYR A 34 10.12 -2.84 -9.34
C TYR A 34 10.16 -3.87 -10.48
N VAL A 35 9.32 -3.73 -11.51
CA VAL A 35 9.28 -4.64 -12.66
C VAL A 35 10.25 -4.20 -13.76
N CYS A 36 10.14 -2.96 -14.21
CA CYS A 36 10.90 -2.47 -15.36
C CYS A 36 11.98 -1.43 -15.02
N GLY A 37 12.10 -1.04 -13.74
CA GLY A 37 13.03 0.01 -13.30
C GLY A 37 12.65 1.44 -13.73
N GLY A 38 11.54 1.62 -14.45
CA GLY A 38 11.09 2.92 -14.97
C GLY A 38 10.76 3.92 -13.86
N LYS A 39 11.13 5.18 -14.06
CA LYS A 39 10.94 6.27 -13.08
C LYS A 39 9.59 6.97 -13.19
N ASP A 40 8.92 6.81 -14.33
CA ASP A 40 7.60 7.40 -14.59
C ASP A 40 6.49 6.63 -13.87
N MET A 41 6.31 6.98 -12.59
CA MET A 41 5.26 6.43 -11.74
C MET A 41 4.24 7.50 -11.36
N ASN A 42 2.97 7.24 -11.65
CA ASN A 42 1.86 8.08 -11.24
C ASN A 42 1.11 7.45 -10.07
N ILE A 43 0.68 8.27 -9.11
CA ILE A 43 -0.23 7.82 -8.05
C ILE A 43 -1.62 7.64 -8.69
N SER A 44 -2.18 6.44 -8.54
CA SER A 44 -3.58 6.18 -8.83
C SER A 44 -4.43 6.72 -7.68
N ALA A 45 -5.53 7.39 -8.01
CA ALA A 45 -6.57 7.78 -7.04
C ALA A 45 -7.40 6.58 -6.55
N GLU A 46 -6.97 5.35 -6.82
CA GLU A 46 -7.62 4.13 -6.35
C GLU A 46 -7.52 4.06 -4.81
N SER A 47 -8.63 4.37 -4.14
CA SER A 47 -8.81 4.12 -2.71
C SER A 47 -8.65 2.63 -2.40
N PRO A 48 -8.08 2.23 -1.24
CA PRO A 48 -8.08 0.84 -0.85
C PRO A 48 -9.51 0.28 -0.86
N SER A 49 -9.67 -0.96 -1.34
CA SER A 49 -10.98 -1.63 -1.32
C SER A 49 -11.47 -1.70 0.13
N LEU A 50 -12.70 -1.22 0.37
CA LEU A 50 -13.34 -1.24 1.70
C LEU A 50 -13.26 -2.63 2.36
N LYS A 51 -13.33 -3.71 1.57
CA LYS A 51 -13.19 -5.09 2.04
C LYS A 51 -11.82 -5.37 2.67
N ASN A 52 -10.75 -4.83 2.09
CA ASN A 52 -9.38 -4.99 2.61
C ASN A 52 -9.15 -4.15 3.86
N GLU A 53 -9.74 -2.96 3.94
CA GLU A 53 -9.71 -2.12 5.15
C GLU A 53 -10.41 -2.83 6.32
N ILE A 54 -11.60 -3.39 6.07
CA ILE A 54 -12.33 -4.17 7.09
C ILE A 54 -11.52 -5.39 7.55
N GLN A 55 -10.95 -6.16 6.63
CA GLN A 55 -10.10 -7.31 6.97
C GLN A 55 -8.90 -6.90 7.83
N ARG A 56 -8.27 -5.75 7.55
CA ARG A 56 -7.16 -5.23 8.35
C ARG A 56 -7.57 -4.87 9.77
N VAL A 57 -8.71 -4.18 9.93
CA VAL A 57 -9.25 -3.84 11.25
C VAL A 57 -9.52 -5.12 12.06
N ILE A 58 -10.09 -6.16 11.43
CA ILE A 58 -10.34 -7.45 12.09
C ILE A 58 -9.02 -8.09 12.57
N GLN A 59 -7.98 -8.10 11.74
CA GLN A 59 -6.67 -8.64 12.14
C GLN A 59 -6.04 -7.86 13.29
N LEU A 60 -6.20 -6.54 13.27
CA LEU A 60 -5.71 -5.62 14.30
C LEU A 60 -6.35 -5.92 15.66
N ILE A 61 -7.68 -5.99 15.66
CA ILE A 61 -8.46 -6.34 16.85
C ILE A 61 -8.08 -7.74 17.35
N SER A 62 -7.94 -8.71 16.44
CA SER A 62 -7.54 -10.08 16.80
C SER A 62 -6.16 -10.15 17.46
N HIS A 63 -5.20 -9.33 16.99
CA HIS A 63 -3.86 -9.25 17.57
C HIS A 63 -3.87 -8.61 18.96
N ILE A 64 -4.70 -7.59 19.18
CA ILE A 64 -4.87 -6.93 20.48
C ILE A 64 -5.49 -7.91 21.48
N ILE A 65 -6.54 -8.64 21.08
CA ILE A 65 -7.22 -9.61 21.93
C ILE A 65 -6.28 -10.77 22.30
N LYS A 66 -5.46 -11.27 21.37
CA LYS A 66 -4.50 -12.36 21.65
C LYS A 66 -3.29 -11.97 22.50
N LYS A 67 -3.05 -10.67 22.72
CA LYS A 67 -1.95 -10.17 23.56
C LYS A 67 -2.38 -9.79 24.98
N GLN A 68 -3.68 -9.78 25.27
CA GLN A 68 -4.21 -9.81 26.63
C GLN A 68 -4.27 -11.26 27.12
#